data_AF-A0A2S9G5J9-F1
#
_entry.id   AF-A0A2S9G5J9-F1
#
_cell.length_a   1.000
_cell.length_b   1.000
_cell.length_c   1.000
_cell.angle_alpha   90.00
_cell.angle_beta   90.00
_cell.angle_gamma   90.00
#
_symmetry.space_group_name_H-M   'P 1'
#
loop_
_entity.id
_entity.type
_entity.pdbx_description
1 polymer ?
#
loop_
_entity_poly.entity_id
_entity_poly.type
_entity_poly.pdbx_seq_one_letter_code
_entity_poly.pdbx_strand_id
1 'polypeptide(L)'
;LPYWEALINDAKPSGFDLLIGDFNTGNNDLDKAPRGAKFIGPGMPGRLIASGYTDMWRSLHLDVREYSWFSRPGDNGFRLDYVFA
;
A
#
# COMPACT_ATOMS: atom_id res chain seq x y z
N LEU A 1 4.80 3.93 11.78
CA LEU A 1 5.32 5.04 10.93
C LEU A 1 4.40 6.22 11.17
N PRO A 2 4.86 7.37 11.68
CA PRO A 2 3.96 8.42 12.20
C PRO A 2 2.85 8.85 11.23
N TYR A 3 3.19 9.03 9.94
CA TYR A 3 2.23 9.31 8.87
C TYR A 3 1.12 8.25 8.76
N TRP A 4 1.49 6.96 8.75
CA TRP A 4 0.54 5.86 8.68
C TRP A 4 -0.32 5.74 9.95
N GLU A 5 0.25 5.98 11.13
CA GLU A 5 -0.55 5.94 12.37
C GLU A 5 -1.64 7.02 12.35
N ALA A 6 -1.32 8.23 11.88
CA ALA A 6 -2.30 9.30 11.73
C ALA A 6 -3.42 8.92 10.74
N LEU A 7 -3.06 8.37 9.56
CA LEU A 7 -4.06 7.91 8.60
C LEU A 7 -4.97 6.81 9.18
N ILE A 8 -4.39 5.80 9.84
CA ILE A 8 -5.14 4.67 10.38
C ILE A 8 -6.11 5.12 11.48
N ASN A 9 -5.67 6.04 12.34
CA ASN A 9 -6.47 6.51 13.48
C ASN A 9 -7.52 7.55 13.08
N ASP A 10 -7.18 8.46 12.16
CA ASP A 10 -7.93 9.71 12.01
C ASP A 10 -8.70 9.79 10.69
N ALA A 11 -8.29 9.09 9.62
CA ALA A 11 -8.87 9.31 8.30
C ALA A 11 -10.36 8.95 8.24
N LYS A 12 -10.73 7.77 8.76
CA LYS A 12 -12.11 7.31 8.73
C LYS A 12 -13.01 8.10 9.71
N PRO A 13 -12.60 8.35 10.98
CA PRO A 13 -13.36 9.22 11.87
C PRO A 13 -13.54 10.65 11.34
N SER A 14 -12.59 11.14 10.54
CA SER A 14 -12.67 12.46 9.90
C SER A 14 -13.52 12.50 8.63
N GLY A 15 -14.08 11.36 8.20
CA GLY A 15 -14.98 11.27 7.04
C GLY A 15 -14.26 11.28 5.69
N PHE A 16 -13.00 10.84 5.60
CA PHE A 16 -12.33 10.68 4.32
C PHE A 16 -12.75 9.37 3.65
N ASP A 17 -13.53 9.45 2.57
CA ASP A 17 -14.01 8.29 1.82
C ASP A 17 -13.04 7.76 0.75
N LEU A 18 -12.03 8.54 0.36
CA LEU A 18 -11.07 8.17 -0.67
C LEU A 18 -9.68 8.65 -0.31
N LEU A 19 -8.73 7.73 -0.27
CA LEU A 19 -7.30 8.01 -0.10
C LEU A 19 -6.56 7.47 -1.33
N ILE A 20 -5.86 8.35 -2.05
CA ILE A 20 -5.15 8.01 -3.28
C ILE A 20 -3.79 8.69 -3.34
N GLY A 21 -2.78 7.96 -3.79
CA GLY A 21 -1.44 8.49 -4.01
C GLY A 21 -0.36 7.48 -3.70
N ASP A 22 0.87 7.97 -3.54
CA ASP A 22 2.05 7.19 -3.17
C ASP A 22 2.14 7.05 -1.65
N PHE A 23 1.96 5.83 -1.16
CA PHE A 23 2.02 5.50 0.27
C PHE A 23 3.40 4.96 0.70
N ASN A 24 4.33 4.83 -0.25
CA ASN A 24 5.74 4.45 -0.05
C ASN A 24 5.99 3.13 0.71
N THR A 25 5.00 2.23 0.76
CA THR A 25 5.17 0.89 1.33
C THR A 25 4.12 -0.06 0.77
N GLY A 26 4.33 -1.36 0.96
CA GLY A 26 3.41 -2.41 0.54
C GLY A 26 3.67 -3.73 1.26
N ASN A 27 2.89 -4.77 0.94
CA ASN A 27 3.18 -6.10 1.45
C ASN A 27 4.44 -6.68 0.79
N ASN A 28 5.31 -7.31 1.59
CA ASN A 28 6.52 -7.95 1.09
C ASN A 28 6.25 -9.21 0.24
N ASP A 29 5.05 -9.80 0.33
CA ASP A 29 4.73 -10.96 -0.49
C ASP A 29 4.39 -10.53 -1.90
N LEU A 30 3.35 -9.71 -2.13
CA LEU A 30 2.84 -9.43 -3.48
C LEU A 30 3.20 -8.05 -4.05
N ASP A 31 3.49 -7.05 -3.21
CA ASP A 31 3.63 -5.65 -3.66
C ASP A 31 5.06 -5.28 -4.07
N LYS A 32 5.97 -6.26 -4.19
CA LYS A 32 7.31 -6.05 -4.71
C LYS A 32 7.75 -7.17 -5.64
N ALA A 33 8.76 -6.88 -6.45
CA ALA A 33 9.52 -7.90 -7.16
C ALA A 33 10.11 -8.90 -6.14
N PRO A 34 10.23 -10.20 -6.47
CA PRO A 34 10.81 -11.19 -5.58
C PRO A 34 12.20 -10.80 -5.06
N ARG A 35 13.02 -10.19 -5.93
CA ARG A 35 14.36 -9.68 -5.61
C ARG A 35 14.40 -8.23 -5.11
N GLY A 36 13.25 -7.55 -5.08
CA GLY A 36 13.16 -6.19 -4.54
C GLY A 36 13.44 -6.16 -3.03
N ALA A 37 14.02 -5.05 -2.57
CA ALA A 37 14.26 -4.80 -1.15
C ALA A 37 12.96 -4.91 -0.34
N LYS A 38 13.07 -5.26 0.95
CA LYS A 38 11.90 -5.31 1.82
C LYS A 38 11.39 -3.91 2.11
N PHE A 39 10.07 -3.76 2.15
CA PHE A 39 9.43 -2.53 2.59
C PHE A 39 9.69 -2.26 4.07
N ILE A 40 9.74 -0.97 4.40
CA ILE A 40 9.61 -0.49 5.78
C ILE A 40 8.12 -0.39 6.10
N GLY A 41 7.68 -0.99 7.20
CA GLY A 41 6.26 -1.00 7.59
C GLY A 41 5.34 -1.81 6.67
N PRO A 42 5.69 -3.05 6.25
CA PRO A 42 4.90 -3.82 5.28
C PRO A 42 3.48 -4.19 5.77
N GLY A 43 3.21 -4.07 7.07
CA GLY A 43 1.89 -4.29 7.65
C GLY A 43 0.97 -3.07 7.64
N MET A 44 1.44 -1.89 7.24
CA MET A 44 0.65 -0.66 7.31
C MET A 44 -0.58 -0.67 6.40
N PRO A 45 -0.50 -1.10 5.12
CA PRO A 45 -1.69 -1.24 4.28
C PRO A 45 -2.74 -2.17 4.89
N GLY A 46 -2.32 -3.32 5.44
CA GLY A 46 -3.22 -4.26 6.11
C GLY A 46 -3.91 -3.67 7.33
N ARG A 47 -3.21 -2.81 8.09
CA ARG A 47 -3.80 -2.10 9.24
C ARG A 47 -4.81 -1.03 8.82
N LEU A 48 -4.55 -0.31 7.72
CA LEU A 48 -5.52 0.63 7.16
C LEU A 48 -6.76 -0.10 6.62
N ILE A 49 -6.58 -1.29 6.03
CA ILE A 49 -7.71 -2.14 5.64
C ILE A 49 -8.50 -2.59 6.88
N ALA A 50 -7.81 -2.97 7.96
CA ALA A 50 -8.44 -3.37 9.21
C ALA A 50 -9.20 -2.23 9.92
N SER A 51 -8.88 -0.95 9.65
CA SER A 51 -9.69 0.19 10.12
C SER A 51 -10.95 0.42 9.26
N GLY A 52 -11.11 -0.35 8.19
CA GLY A 52 -12.33 -0.46 7.40
C GLY A 52 -12.25 0.22 6.04
N TYR A 53 -11.06 0.57 5.55
CA TYR A 53 -10.86 0.87 4.14
C TYR A 53 -10.69 -0.42 3.33
N THR A 54 -10.85 -0.32 2.02
CA THR A 54 -10.62 -1.39 1.06
C THR A 54 -9.53 -0.97 0.09
N ASP A 55 -8.50 -1.80 -0.10
CA ASP A 55 -7.57 -1.65 -1.23
C ASP A 55 -8.33 -1.99 -2.54
N MET A 56 -8.73 -0.97 -3.28
CA MET A 56 -9.57 -1.09 -4.47
C MET A 56 -8.91 -1.91 -5.58
N TRP A 57 -7.59 -1.84 -5.71
CA TRP A 57 -6.88 -2.64 -6.71
C TRP A 57 -6.89 -4.13 -6.33
N ARG A 58 -6.57 -4.41 -5.06
CA ARG A 58 -6.46 -5.77 -4.55
C ARG A 58 -7.82 -6.48 -4.44
N SER A 59 -8.92 -5.74 -4.28
CA SER A 59 -10.27 -6.32 -4.29
C SER A 59 -10.65 -6.96 -5.64
N LEU A 60 -10.03 -6.51 -6.73
CA LEU A 60 -10.22 -7.04 -8.08
C LEU A 60 -9.10 -7.99 -8.52
N HIS A 61 -7.90 -7.88 -7.92
CA HIS A 61 -6.68 -8.60 -8.34
C HIS A 61 -5.96 -9.22 -7.13
N LEU A 62 -6.59 -10.21 -6.49
CA LEU A 62 -6.19 -10.73 -5.18
C LEU A 62 -4.74 -11.22 -5.09
N ASP A 63 -4.24 -11.92 -6.10
CA ASP A 63 -2.93 -12.59 -6.09
C ASP A 63 -1.95 -12.07 -7.16
N VAL A 64 -2.35 -11.04 -7.92
CA VAL A 64 -1.55 -10.49 -9.01
C VAL A 64 -0.37 -9.68 -8.47
N ARG A 65 0.83 -9.92 -9.01
CA ARG A 65 1.99 -9.04 -8.84
C ARG A 65 2.00 -8.01 -9.95
N GLU A 66 1.58 -6.79 -9.62
CA GLU A 66 1.67 -5.63 -10.49
C GLU A 66 2.26 -4.45 -9.72
N TYR A 67 2.97 -3.56 -10.42
CA TYR A 67 3.82 -2.54 -9.83
C TYR A 67 3.50 -1.16 -10.42
N SER A 68 3.53 -0.13 -9.57
CA SER A 68 3.30 1.27 -9.97
C SER A 68 4.61 2.05 -10.13
N TRP A 69 5.69 1.55 -9.52
CA TRP A 69 7.01 2.18 -9.55
C TRP A 69 8.12 1.14 -9.74
N PHE A 70 9.21 1.53 -10.41
CA PHE A 70 10.36 0.67 -10.69
C PHE A 70 11.68 1.32 -10.26
N SER A 71 12.51 0.58 -9.52
CA SER A 71 13.79 1.09 -9.01
C SER A 71 14.82 1.30 -10.10
N ARG A 72 15.66 2.33 -9.94
CA ARG A 72 16.80 2.58 -10.82
C ARG A 72 18.09 2.74 -9.99
N PRO A 73 19.19 2.04 -10.35
CA PRO A 73 19.25 0.91 -11.29
C PRO A 73 18.60 -0.36 -10.71
N GLY A 74 18.28 -1.34 -11.55
CA GLY A 74 17.88 -2.68 -11.10
C GLY A 74 16.47 -3.14 -11.50
N ASP A 75 15.60 -2.22 -11.92
CA ASP A 75 14.28 -2.51 -12.51
C ASP A 75 13.40 -3.44 -11.66
N ASN A 76 13.55 -3.38 -10.33
CA ASN A 76 12.65 -4.07 -9.42
C ASN A 76 11.37 -3.25 -9.30
N GLY A 77 10.23 -3.87 -9.59
CA GLY A 77 8.94 -3.23 -9.41
C GLY A 77 8.45 -3.26 -7.96
N PHE A 78 7.73 -2.21 -7.59
CA PHE A 78 7.06 -2.04 -6.30
C PHE A 78 5.68 -1.42 -6.56
N ARG A 79 4.66 -1.90 -5.84
CA ARG A 79 3.35 -1.26 -5.79
C ARG A 79 3.35 -0.32 -4.59
N LEU A 80 3.56 0.96 -4.87
CA LEU A 80 3.64 2.03 -3.86
C LEU A 80 2.40 2.90 -3.87
N ASP A 81 1.72 2.94 -5.01
CA ASP A 81 0.56 3.78 -5.24
C ASP A 81 -0.72 2.96 -5.00
N TYR A 82 -1.61 3.52 -4.19
CA TYR A 82 -2.84 2.86 -3.76
C TYR A 82 -4.05 3.74 -4.03
N VAL A 83 -5.20 3.07 -4.11
CA VAL A 83 -6.53 3.67 -3.98
C VAL A 83 -7.24 2.91 -2.85
N PHE A 84 -7.53 3.60 -1.75
CA PHE A 84 -8.31 3.09 -0.63
C PHE A 84 -9.65 3.80 -0.55
N ALA A 85 -10.74 3.03 -0.37
CA ALA A 85 -12.10 3.53 -0.16
C ALA A 85 -12.84 2.69 0.88
#